data_AF-A0A953W1H6-F1
#
_entry.id   AF-A0A953W1H6-F1
#
_cell.length_a   1.000
_cell.length_b   1.000
_cell.length_c   1.000
_cell.angle_alpha   90.00
_cell.angle_beta   90.00
_cell.angle_gamma   90.00
#
_symmetry.space_group_name_H-M   'P 1'
#
loop_
_entity.id
_entity.type
_entity.pdbx_description
1 polymer ?
#
loop_
_entity_poly.entity_id
_entity_poly.type
_entity_poly.pdbx_seq_one_letter_code
_entity_poly.pdbx_strand_id
1 'polypeptide(L)'
;IGQGRITANLEGFAPDMAYQIPDGEALPYVFDLLAEEGLCLGGSSAINIAGAVRMAKDMGPGHTIVTVLCDFGTRYQSKLFNPAFLKEQGLPVPVWLDRAPARLPAVFED
;
A
#
# COMPACT_ATOMS: atom_id res chain seq x y z
N ILE A 1 -1.91 -10.41 2.44
CA ILE A 1 -0.91 -11.51 2.34
C ILE A 1 -0.86 -12.26 3.66
N GLY A 2 -0.23 -13.42 3.71
CA GLY A 2 -0.21 -14.28 4.89
C GLY A 2 -0.99 -15.56 4.67
N GLN A 3 -0.50 -16.65 5.27
CA GLN A 3 -1.12 -17.96 5.23
C GLN A 3 -1.53 -18.36 6.65
N GLY A 4 -2.73 -18.94 6.80
CA GLY A 4 -3.19 -19.49 8.08
C GLY A 4 -2.56 -20.85 8.45
N ARG A 5 -1.58 -21.32 7.67
CA ARG A 5 -0.86 -22.59 7.87
C ARG A 5 0.49 -22.55 7.16
N ILE A 6 1.41 -23.41 7.59
CA ILE A 6 2.66 -23.66 6.87
C ILE A 6 2.36 -24.52 5.64
N THR A 7 2.61 -23.98 4.46
CA THR A 7 2.51 -24.68 3.18
C THR A 7 3.83 -25.38 2.85
N ALA A 8 3.84 -26.37 1.96
CA ALA A 8 5.07 -27.03 1.50
C ALA A 8 6.14 -26.04 1.00
N ASN A 9 5.73 -24.95 0.32
CA ASN A 9 6.66 -23.91 -0.14
C ASN A 9 7.39 -23.14 0.99
N LEU A 10 6.90 -23.24 2.24
CA LEU A 10 7.48 -22.60 3.42
C LEU A 10 8.18 -23.60 4.35
N GLU A 11 8.25 -24.87 3.96
CA GLU A 11 8.90 -25.89 4.78
C GLU A 11 10.40 -25.58 4.92
N GLY A 12 10.88 -25.53 6.16
CA GLY A 12 12.26 -25.17 6.49
C GLY A 12 12.60 -23.68 6.36
N PHE A 13 11.66 -22.82 5.95
CA PHE A 13 11.89 -21.39 5.89
C PHE A 13 11.90 -20.76 7.29
N ALA A 14 12.99 -20.09 7.65
CA ALA A 14 13.17 -19.40 8.92
C ALA A 14 13.70 -17.98 8.64
N PRO A 15 12.84 -16.93 8.68
CA PRO A 15 13.29 -15.57 8.44
C PRO A 15 14.08 -15.02 9.65
N ASP A 16 15.10 -14.21 9.40
CA ASP A 16 15.88 -13.54 10.46
C ASP A 16 15.05 -12.49 11.20
N MET A 17 14.13 -11.83 10.49
CA MET A 17 13.23 -10.80 11.03
C MET A 17 11.81 -11.04 10.54
N ALA A 18 10.82 -10.79 11.41
CA ALA A 18 9.41 -10.91 11.10
C ALA A 18 8.64 -9.68 11.57
N TYR A 19 7.84 -9.10 10.68
CA TYR A 19 7.01 -7.94 10.97
C TYR A 19 5.54 -8.24 10.71
N GLN A 20 4.71 -7.95 11.70
CA GLN A 20 3.27 -7.86 11.51
C GLN A 20 2.91 -6.39 11.26
N ILE A 21 2.41 -6.12 10.05
CA ILE A 21 2.03 -4.78 9.61
C ILE A 21 0.50 -4.69 9.55
N PRO A 22 -0.14 -3.79 10.33
CA PRO A 22 -1.57 -3.54 10.20
C PRO A 22 -1.88 -2.71 8.94
N ASP A 23 -3.07 -2.89 8.37
CA ASP A 23 -3.49 -2.15 7.17
C ASP A 23 -3.41 -0.63 7.34
N GLY A 24 -3.78 -0.12 8.53
CA GLY A 24 -3.70 1.31 8.82
C GLY A 24 -2.28 1.91 8.72
N GLU A 25 -1.24 1.08 8.85
CA GLU A 25 0.15 1.48 8.61
C GLU A 25 0.58 1.27 7.16
N ALA A 26 0.14 0.19 6.53
CA ALA A 26 0.58 -0.18 5.20
C ALA A 26 -0.02 0.73 4.11
N LEU A 27 -1.33 0.97 4.15
CA LEU A 27 -2.04 1.62 3.06
C LEU A 27 -1.56 3.04 2.73
N PRO A 28 -1.19 3.90 3.71
CA PRO A 28 -0.60 5.19 3.42
C PRO A 28 0.58 5.14 2.45
N TYR A 29 1.47 4.14 2.54
CA TYR A 29 2.62 4.04 1.63
C TYR A 29 2.22 3.94 0.16
N VAL A 30 1.20 3.15 -0.18
CA VAL A 30 0.77 3.04 -1.59
C VAL A 30 -0.07 4.23 -2.05
N PHE A 31 -0.70 4.95 -1.13
CA PHE A 31 -1.38 6.22 -1.46
C PHE A 31 -0.37 7.34 -1.75
N ASP A 32 0.68 7.43 -0.93
CA ASP A 32 1.75 8.40 -1.08
C ASP A 32 2.59 8.09 -2.32
N LEU A 33 2.94 6.83 -2.56
CA LEU A 33 3.63 6.42 -3.79
C LEU A 33 2.86 6.76 -5.06
N LEU A 34 1.53 6.65 -5.05
CA LEU A 34 0.73 7.05 -6.19
C LEU A 34 0.74 8.58 -6.39
N ALA A 35 0.61 9.34 -5.29
CA ALA A 35 0.56 10.79 -5.35
C ALA A 35 1.91 11.44 -5.69
N GLU A 36 2.99 10.92 -5.12
CA GLU A 36 4.32 11.56 -5.13
C GLU A 36 5.29 10.91 -6.13
N GLU A 37 5.12 9.61 -6.42
CA GLU A 37 6.06 8.85 -7.27
C GLU A 37 5.39 8.22 -8.51
N GLY A 38 4.07 8.36 -8.67
CA GLY A 38 3.33 7.85 -9.82
C GLY A 38 3.17 6.33 -9.86
N LEU A 39 3.42 5.63 -8.74
CA LEU A 39 3.34 4.17 -8.66
C LEU A 39 1.99 3.71 -8.11
N CYS A 40 1.10 3.25 -8.99
CA CYS A 40 -0.20 2.68 -8.61
C CYS A 40 -0.06 1.19 -8.26
N LEU A 41 -0.03 0.85 -6.97
CA LEU A 41 0.29 -0.52 -6.49
C LEU A 41 -0.81 -1.15 -5.63
N GLY A 42 -0.79 -2.48 -5.55
CA GLY A 42 -1.70 -3.27 -4.72
C GLY A 42 -1.31 -3.34 -3.24
N GLY A 43 -2.21 -3.93 -2.42
CA GLY A 43 -2.04 -4.00 -0.97
C GLY A 43 -0.88 -4.87 -0.49
N SER A 44 -0.47 -5.88 -1.24
CA SER A 44 0.74 -6.68 -0.91
C SER A 44 2.01 -5.84 -1.00
N SER A 45 2.13 -4.99 -2.02
CA SER A 45 3.21 -4.01 -2.13
C SER A 45 3.24 -3.07 -0.93
N ALA A 46 2.07 -2.62 -0.47
CA ALA A 46 1.94 -1.77 0.72
C ALA A 46 2.57 -2.42 1.97
N ILE A 47 2.25 -3.70 2.22
CA ILE A 47 2.81 -4.46 3.35
C ILE A 47 4.33 -4.65 3.18
N ASN A 48 4.77 -4.96 1.96
CA ASN A 48 6.18 -5.16 1.64
C ASN A 48 7.03 -3.90 1.85
N ILE A 49 6.50 -2.72 1.50
CA ILE A 49 7.15 -1.43 1.71
C ILE A 49 7.20 -1.09 3.20
N ALA A 50 6.08 -1.23 3.92
CA ALA A 50 6.05 -0.99 5.36
C ALA A 50 7.04 -1.89 6.12
N GLY A 51 7.12 -3.17 5.75
CA GLY A 51 8.11 -4.10 6.28
C GLY A 51 9.55 -3.68 5.97
N ALA A 52 9.83 -3.24 4.73
CA ALA A 52 11.14 -2.72 4.34
C ALA A 52 11.52 -1.45 5.13
N VAL A 53 10.58 -0.55 5.37
CA VAL A 53 10.81 0.67 6.19
C VAL A 53 11.10 0.32 7.64
N ARG A 54 10.38 -0.65 8.24
CA ARG A 54 10.70 -1.13 9.59
C ARG A 54 12.08 -1.78 9.65
N MET A 55 12.39 -2.64 8.68
CA MET A 55 13.72 -3.26 8.57
C MET A 55 14.83 -2.23 8.42
N ALA A 56 14.62 -1.18 7.62
CA ALA A 56 15.59 -0.10 7.47
C ALA A 56 15.85 0.63 8.79
N LYS A 57 14.80 0.86 9.59
CA LYS A 57 14.92 1.49 10.91
C LYS A 57 15.69 0.61 11.88
N ASP A 58 15.41 -0.69 11.91
CA ASP A 58 16.06 -1.64 12.82
C ASP A 58 17.53 -1.89 12.45
N MET A 59 17.86 -1.97 11.15
CA MET A 59 19.23 -2.15 10.67
C MET A 59 20.07 -0.86 10.77
N GLY A 60 19.42 0.31 10.77
CA GLY A 60 20.09 1.60 10.77
C GLY A 60 20.65 2.01 9.39
N PRO A 61 21.18 3.24 9.29
CA PRO A 61 21.65 3.81 8.02
C PRO A 61 22.83 3.04 7.42
N GLY A 62 23.00 3.13 6.09
CA GLY A 62 24.10 2.49 5.36
C GLY A 62 23.76 1.13 4.75
N HIS A 63 22.53 0.65 4.93
CA HIS A 63 22.04 -0.60 4.34
C HIS A 63 21.22 -0.35 3.09
N THR A 64 21.29 -1.29 2.14
CA THR A 64 20.41 -1.32 0.96
C THR A 64 19.38 -2.43 1.18
N ILE A 65 18.10 -2.07 1.13
CA ILE A 65 16.99 -3.01 1.30
C ILE A 65 16.21 -3.09 0.00
N VAL A 66 15.89 -4.31 -0.40
CA VAL A 66 15.08 -4.60 -1.59
C VAL A 66 13.79 -5.28 -1.13
N THR A 67 12.67 -4.90 -1.73
CA THR A 67 11.37 -5.54 -1.52
C THR A 67 10.64 -5.68 -2.85
N VAL A 68 9.54 -6.44 -2.88
CA VAL A 68 8.81 -6.76 -4.11
C VAL A 68 7.57 -5.88 -4.24
N LEU A 69 7.38 -5.27 -5.41
CA LEU A 69 6.14 -4.59 -5.81
C LEU A 69 5.33 -5.56 -6.66
N CYS A 70 4.31 -6.18 -6.06
CA CYS A 70 3.74 -7.42 -6.58
C CYS A 70 2.82 -7.21 -7.79
N ASP A 71 1.95 -6.20 -7.75
CA ASP A 71 1.00 -5.91 -8.82
C ASP A 71 0.44 -4.47 -8.77
N PHE A 72 -0.30 -4.12 -9.82
CA PHE A 72 -0.90 -2.81 -10.00
C PHE A 72 -2.15 -2.60 -9.13
N GLY A 73 -2.29 -1.38 -8.62
CA GLY A 73 -3.41 -0.94 -7.80
C GLY A 73 -4.76 -0.93 -8.53
N THR A 74 -4.74 -0.86 -9.86
CA THR A 74 -5.96 -0.85 -10.71
C THR A 74 -6.86 -2.06 -10.48
N ARG A 75 -6.29 -3.22 -10.11
CA ARG A 75 -7.05 -4.44 -9.77
C ARG A 75 -7.92 -4.28 -8.52
N TYR A 76 -7.60 -3.31 -7.67
CA TYR A 76 -8.21 -3.11 -6.36
C TYR A 76 -9.05 -1.83 -6.28
N GLN A 77 -9.41 -1.26 -7.43
CA GLN A 77 -10.09 0.04 -7.51
C GLN A 77 -11.38 0.10 -6.68
N SER A 78 -12.21 -0.96 -6.71
CA SER A 78 -13.49 -1.00 -6.00
C SER A 78 -13.35 -1.10 -4.47
N LYS A 79 -12.15 -1.37 -3.96
CA LYS A 79 -11.86 -1.54 -2.52
C LYS A 79 -10.75 -0.59 -2.07
N LEU A 80 -9.48 -0.95 -2.33
CA LEU A 80 -8.30 -0.21 -1.86
C LEU A 80 -8.29 1.25 -2.32
N PHE A 81 -8.85 1.56 -3.48
CA PHE A 81 -8.97 2.92 -4.01
C PHE A 81 -10.41 3.41 -4.05
N ASN A 82 -11.23 3.00 -3.09
CA ASN A 82 -12.60 3.45 -2.92
C ASN A 82 -12.79 4.09 -1.52
N PRO A 83 -13.01 5.42 -1.42
CA PRO A 83 -13.21 6.11 -0.14
C PRO A 83 -14.31 5.51 0.72
N ALA A 84 -15.43 5.10 0.12
CA ALA A 84 -16.56 4.58 0.87
C ALA A 84 -16.20 3.25 1.54
N PHE A 85 -15.54 2.36 0.81
CA PHE A 85 -15.06 1.08 1.34
C PHE A 85 -14.03 1.30 2.46
N LEU A 86 -13.05 2.18 2.24
CA LEU A 86 -12.03 2.48 3.25
C LEU A 86 -12.66 3.04 4.54
N LYS A 87 -13.61 3.96 4.43
CA LYS A 87 -14.36 4.51 5.59
C LYS A 87 -15.15 3.44 6.33
N GLU A 88 -15.86 2.57 5.59
CA GLU A 88 -16.62 1.46 6.16
C GLU A 88 -15.71 0.51 6.96
N GLN A 89 -14.49 0.26 6.50
CA GLN A 89 -13.51 -0.57 7.18
C GLN A 89 -12.70 0.17 8.27
N GLY A 90 -12.95 1.46 8.49
CA GLY A 90 -12.16 2.28 9.43
C GLY A 90 -10.70 2.47 9.01
N LEU A 91 -10.41 2.42 7.71
CA LEU A 91 -9.07 2.54 7.13
C LEU A 91 -8.75 3.98 6.70
N PRO A 92 -7.45 4.34 6.61
CA PRO A 92 -7.03 5.64 6.11
C PRO A 92 -7.57 5.92 4.70
N VAL A 93 -7.97 7.15 4.44
CA VAL A 93 -8.42 7.61 3.13
C VAL A 93 -7.53 8.77 2.68
N PRO A 94 -6.87 8.67 1.51
CA PRO A 94 -6.03 9.77 1.06
C PRO A 94 -6.86 10.94 0.55
N VAL A 95 -6.44 12.16 0.87
CA VAL A 95 -7.19 13.40 0.56
C VAL A 95 -7.49 13.54 -0.94
N TRP A 96 -6.55 13.14 -1.79
CA TRP A 96 -6.71 13.23 -3.24
C TRP A 96 -7.85 12.34 -3.79
N LEU A 97 -8.23 11.29 -3.05
CA LEU A 97 -9.29 10.35 -3.41
C LEU A 97 -10.66 10.74 -2.84
N ASP A 98 -10.70 11.50 -1.74
CA ASP A 98 -11.94 11.89 -1.04
C ASP A 98 -12.36 13.34 -1.27
N ARG A 99 -11.68 14.05 -2.16
CA ARG A 99 -12.04 15.44 -2.51
C ARG A 99 -13.21 15.49 -3.47
N ALA A 100 -14.00 16.57 -3.36
CA ALA A 100 -15.02 16.90 -4.36
C ALA A 100 -14.40 17.03 -5.76
N PRO A 101 -15.15 16.74 -6.83
CA PRO A 101 -14.67 16.94 -8.19
C PRO A 101 -14.19 18.38 -8.36
N ALA A 102 -13.04 18.56 -9.02
CA ALA A 102 -12.59 19.90 -9.38
C ALA A 102 -13.65 20.55 -10.27
N ARG A 103 -13.98 21.82 -10.00
CA ARG A 103 -14.84 22.60 -10.89
C ARG A 103 -14.08 22.81 -12.19
N LEU A 104 -14.40 22.01 -13.20
CA LEU A 104 -13.81 22.17 -14.53
C LEU A 104 -14.31 23.49 -15.13
N PRO A 105 -13.44 24.29 -15.77
CA PRO A 105 -13.88 25.47 -16.48
C PRO A 105 -14.87 25.08 -17.58
N ALA A 106 -15.92 25.88 -17.78
CA ALA A 106 -16.78 25.74 -18.94
C ALA A 106 -15.95 26.12 -20.17
N VAL A 107 -15.69 25.14 -21.05
CA VAL A 107 -14.99 25.33 -22.33
C VAL A 107 -15.95 25.51 -23.50
N PHE A 108 -17.26 25.57 -23.20
CA PHE A 108 -18.31 25.81 -24.17
C PHE A 108 -18.72 27.29 -24.10
N GLU A 109 -18.75 27.96 -25.25
CA GLU A 109 -19.42 29.26 -25.43
C GLU A 109 -20.89 29.00 -25.83
N ASP A 110 -21.80 29.89 -25.39
CA ASP A 110 -23.25 29.82 -25.66
C ASP A 110 -23.60 29.94 -27.16
#